data_AF-A0A820QBU8-F1
#
_entry.id   AF-A0A820QBU8-F1
#
_cell.length_a   1.000
_cell.length_b   1.000
_cell.length_c   1.000
_cell.angle_alpha   90.00
_cell.angle_beta   90.00
_cell.angle_gamma   90.00
#
_symmetry.space_group_name_H-M   'P 1'
#
loop_
_entity.id
_entity.type
_entity.pdbx_description
1 polymer ?
#
loop_
_entity_poly.entity_id
_entity_poly.type
_entity_poly.pdbx_seq_one_letter_code
_entity_poly.pdbx_strand_id
1 'polypeptide(L)' 'MDIDANGILHVDAEEARSGAKALFIFGSDQQRLSKYDIERHITYVESDANFAAKSVYDHKPND' A
#
# COMPACT_ATOMS: atom_id res chain seq x y z
N MET A 1 -23.02 -5.36 -2.40
CA MET A 1 -22.33 -4.28 -1.67
C MET A 1 -22.16 -4.74 -0.24
N ASP A 2 -20.96 -4.61 0.30
CA ASP A 2 -20.62 -5.05 1.66
C ASP A 2 -19.60 -4.09 2.30
N ILE A 3 -19.64 -3.93 3.61
CA ILE A 3 -18.67 -3.14 4.37
C ILE A 3 -17.87 -4.09 5.24
N ASP A 4 -16.55 -4.13 5.03
CA ASP A 4 -15.69 -5.03 5.80
C ASP A 4 -15.42 -4.52 7.22
N ALA A 5 -14.75 -5.36 8.03
CA ALA A 5 -14.41 -5.03 9.42
C ALA A 5 -13.51 -3.79 9.58
N ASN A 6 -12.89 -3.31 8.49
CA ASN A 6 -12.07 -2.10 8.47
C ASN A 6 -12.86 -0.87 8.01
N GLY A 7 -14.17 -0.99 7.75
CA GLY A 7 -15.03 0.09 7.30
C GLY A 7 -14.89 0.41 5.80
N ILE A 8 -14.32 -0.49 5.00
CA ILE A 8 -14.16 -0.31 3.55
C ILE A 8 -15.41 -0.84 2.83
N LEU A 9 -15.99 -0.04 1.93
CA LEU A 9 -17.13 -0.43 1.11
C LEU A 9 -16.67 -1.14 -0.17
N HIS A 10 -17.09 -2.39 -0.32
CA HIS A 10 -16.92 -3.20 -1.52
C HIS A 10 -18.21 -3.18 -2.35
N VAL A 11 -18.11 -2.75 -3.60
CA VAL A 11 -19.23 -2.65 -4.54
C VAL A 11 -18.96 -3.51 -5.77
N ASP A 12 -19.67 -4.63 -5.87
CA ASP A 12 -19.70 -5.43 -7.10
C ASP A 12 -20.88 -5.02 -7.99
N ALA A 13 -20.64 -4.94 -9.29
CA ALA A 13 -21.65 -4.81 -10.32
C ALA A 13 -21.54 -5.99 -11.29
N GLU A 14 -22.67 -6.60 -11.62
CA GLU A 14 -22.75 -7.67 -12.61
C GLU A 14 -23.72 -7.25 -13.72
N GLU A 15 -23.26 -7.31 -14.97
CA GLU A 15 -24.11 -7.05 -16.13
C GLU A 15 -25.04 -8.25 -16.37
N ALA A 16 -26.34 -8.06 -16.18
CA ALA A 16 -27.34 -9.13 -16.21
C ALA A 16 -27.44 -9.91 -17.55
N ARG A 17 -26.92 -9.39 -18.66
CA ARG A 17 -26.96 -10.06 -19.98
C ARG A 17 -25.72 -10.88 -20.28
N SER A 18 -24.55 -10.41 -19.88
CA SER A 18 -23.26 -11.03 -20.20
C SER A 18 -22.65 -11.78 -19.01
N GLY A 19 -23.13 -11.51 -17.79
CA GLY A 19 -22.50 -11.95 -16.55
C GLY A 19 -21.18 -11.25 -16.26
N ALA A 20 -20.83 -10.20 -17.01
CA ALA A 20 -19.58 -9.46 -16.80
C ALA A 20 -19.59 -8.80 -15.43
N LYS A 21 -18.56 -9.06 -14.63
CA LYS A 21 -18.41 -8.53 -13.27
C LYS A 21 -17.42 -7.38 -13.27
N ALA A 22 -17.78 -6.29 -12.61
CA ALA A 22 -16.91 -5.17 -12.29
C ALA A 22 -16.91 -4.96 -10.77
N LEU A 23 -15.72 -4.97 -10.17
CA LEU A 23 -15.52 -4.69 -8.74
C LEU A 23 -15.03 -3.26 -8.59
N PHE A 24 -15.74 -2.49 -7.75
CA PHE A 24 -15.40 -1.14 -7.35
C PHE A 24 -15.19 -1.10 -5.84
N ILE A 25 -14.01 -0.69 -5.38
CA ILE A 25 -13.66 -0.64 -3.95
C ILE A 25 -13.60 0.83 -3.54
N PHE A 26 -14.50 1.25 -2.64
CA PHE A 26 -14.59 2.62 -2.14
C PHE A 26 -14.22 2.65 -0.65
N GLY A 27 -13.15 3.39 -0.31
CA GLY A 27 -12.80 3.70 1.08
C GLY A 27 -13.16 5.15 1.43
N SER A 28 -13.11 5.51 2.71
CA SER A 28 -13.41 6.86 3.22
C SER A 28 -12.46 7.97 2.74
N ASP A 29 -11.39 7.63 2.03
CA ASP A 29 -10.24 8.52 1.86
C ASP A 29 -10.05 8.84 0.38
N GLN A 30 -10.29 10.10 0.01
CA GLN A 30 -10.08 10.67 -1.33
C GLN A 30 -8.60 10.61 -1.83
N GLN A 31 -7.72 9.80 -1.24
CA GLN A 31 -6.28 9.73 -1.52
C GLN A 31 -5.66 8.34 -1.27
N ARG A 32 -6.31 7.22 -1.65
CA ARG A 32 -5.63 5.91 -1.59
C ARG A 32 -4.40 5.92 -2.50
N LEU A 33 -3.23 5.69 -1.91
CA LEU A 33 -1.98 5.50 -2.66
C LEU A 33 -2.12 4.29 -3.57
N SER A 34 -1.59 4.39 -4.79
CA SER A 34 -1.51 3.24 -5.68
C SER A 34 -0.56 2.19 -5.11
N LYS A 35 -0.73 0.93 -5.51
CA LYS A 35 0.21 -0.16 -5.17
C LYS A 35 1.67 0.24 -5.47
N TYR A 36 1.87 0.93 -6.59
CA TYR A 36 3.18 1.43 -7.00
C TYR A 36 3.74 2.50 -6.06
N ASP A 37 2.91 3.43 -5.59
CA ASP A 37 3.34 4.46 -4.64
C ASP A 37 3.68 3.87 -3.27
N ILE A 38 2.92 2.86 -2.84
CA ILE A 38 3.18 2.10 -1.61
C ILE A 38 4.52 1.38 -1.69
N GLU A 39 4.74 0.61 -2.76
CA GLU A 39 6.00 -0.14 -2.97
C GLU A 39 7.22 0.79 -3.06
N ARG A 40 7.07 1.95 -3.72
CA ARG A 40 8.12 2.97 -3.77
C ARG A 40 8.46 3.51 -2.39
N HIS A 41 7.46 3.78 -1.56
CA HIS A 41 7.67 4.28 -0.20
C HIS A 41 8.37 3.26 0.69
N ILE A 42 7.97 1.98 0.62
CA ILE A 42 8.63 0.89 1.35
C ILE A 42 10.11 0.83 0.98
N THR A 43 10.40 0.83 -0.33
CA THR A 43 11.79 0.78 -0.83
C THR A 43 12.63 1.96 -0.34
N TYR A 44 12.04 3.17 -0.34
CA TYR A 44 12.71 4.37 0.16
C TYR A 44 13.05 4.24 1.65
N VAL A 45 12.07 3.87 2.48
CA VAL A 45 12.26 3.72 3.93
C VAL A 45 13.31 2.64 4.26
N GLU A 46 13.28 1.51 3.56
CA GLU A 46 14.27 0.44 3.72
C GLU A 46 15.68 0.92 3.32
N SER A 47 15.80 1.71 2.26
CA SER A 47 17.08 2.27 1.82
C SER A 47 17.66 3.28 2.83
N ASP A 48 16.82 4.15 3.40
CA ASP A 48 17.21 5.11 4.43
C ASP A 48 17.65 4.41 5.72
N ALA A 49 16.91 3.37 6.14
CA ALA A 49 17.25 2.57 7.31
C ALA A 49 18.60 1.85 7.14
N ASN A 50 18.85 1.30 5.94
CA ASN A 50 20.11 0.63 5.62
C ASN A 50 21.29 1.61 5.54
N PHE A 51 21.08 2.82 5.02
CA PHE A 51 22.09 3.88 5.03
C PHE A 51 22.46 4.32 6.44
N ALA A 52 21.45 4.53 7.29
CA ALA A 52 21.65 4.88 8.70
C ALA A 52 22.42 3.77 9.45
N ALA A 53 22.07 2.51 9.25
CA ALA A 53 22.76 1.38 9.86
C ALA A 53 24.24 1.31 9.43
N LYS A 54 24.53 1.44 8.12
CA LYS A 54 25.90 1.40 7.60
C LYS A 54 26.78 2.53 8.15
N SER A 55 26.23 3.76 8.24
CA SER A 55 26.94 4.91 8.81
C SER A 55 27.41 4.66 10.25
N VAL A 56 26.59 3.98 11.07
CA VAL A 56 26.95 3.61 12.45
C VAL A 56 28.04 2.55 12.51
N TYR A 57 28.04 1.57 11.60
CA TYR A 57 29.09 0.54 11.55
C TYR A 57 30.44 1.11 11.11
N ASP A 58 30.45 2.02 10.12
CA ASP A 58 31.68 2.61 9.57
C ASP A 58 32.35 3.62 10.55
N HIS A 59 31.62 4.11 11.56
CA HIS A 59 32.13 5.04 12.59
C HIS A 59 32.46 4.39 13.94
N LYS A 60 32.53 3.05 14.02
CA LYS A 60 33.05 2.43 15.26
C LYS A 60 34.53 2.81 15.42
N PRO A 61 34.92 3.46 16.53
CA PRO A 61 36.33 3.70 16.79
C PRO A 61 37.05 2.36 16.84
N ASN A 62 38.15 2.25 16.10
CA ASN A 62 39.04 1.10 16.21
C ASN A 62 39.64 1.14 17.62
N ASP A 63 39.30 0.13 18.44
CA ASP A 63 39.94 -0.12 19.74
C ASP A 63 41.45 -0.37 19.59
#